data_AF-A0A941MEJ0-F1
#
_entry.id   AF-A0A941MEJ0-F1
#
_cell.length_a   1.000
_cell.length_b   1.000
_cell.length_c   1.000
_cell.angle_alpha   90.00
_cell.angle_beta   90.00
_cell.angle_gamma   90.00
#
_symmetry.space_group_name_H-M   'P 1'
#
loop_
_entity.id
_entity.type
_entity.pdbx_description
1 polymer ?
#
loop_
_entity_poly.entity_id
_entity_poly.type
_entity_poly.pdbx_seq_one_letter_code
_entity_poly.pdbx_strand_id
1 'polypeptide(L)'
;MSSLRGRIMDLIKLSSLLVSAGLSACASTGTSNSSVVKTGLPTSENFRVERSPSPEYDYLVTIKNGKDLGIDANNQLARDRMALLALKNQCEAPQIVKEFVVNAGSNVFGSAERTYQLHIKC
;
A
#
# COMPACT_ATOMS: atom_id res chain seq x y z
N MET A 1 -38.10 11.86 68.37
CA MET A 1 -37.42 13.07 67.88
C MET A 1 -37.53 13.07 66.37
N SER A 2 -38.38 13.95 65.83
CA SER A 2 -38.53 14.19 64.40
C SER A 2 -37.50 15.23 63.96
N SER A 3 -36.73 14.96 62.91
CA SER A 3 -35.99 16.01 62.18
C SER A 3 -35.84 15.56 60.74
N LEU A 4 -36.66 16.04 59.79
CA LEU A 4 -36.57 17.32 59.07
C LEU A 4 -35.24 17.53 58.33
N ARG A 5 -35.43 17.82 57.03
CA ARG A 5 -34.54 18.54 56.11
C ARG A 5 -33.33 17.72 55.65
N GLY A 6 -33.03 17.63 54.36
CA GLY A 6 -33.43 18.46 53.25
C GLY A 6 -32.32 18.38 52.22
N ARG A 7 -32.73 18.16 50.97
CA ARG A 7 -31.98 18.35 49.72
C ARG A 7 -30.68 19.15 49.85
N ILE A 8 -29.55 18.48 49.61
CA ILE A 8 -28.37 18.98 48.90
C ILE A 8 -27.77 17.67 48.34
N MET A 9 -28.11 17.22 47.14
CA MET A 9 -27.47 17.62 45.87
C MET A 9 -25.95 17.46 45.96
N ASP A 10 -25.36 17.01 44.86
CA ASP A 10 -23.93 16.73 44.74
C ASP A 10 -23.55 15.36 45.34
N LEU A 11 -22.86 14.48 44.63
CA LEU A 11 -22.35 14.42 43.27
C LEU A 11 -21.74 13.00 43.21
N ILE A 12 -21.36 12.51 42.04
CA ILE A 12 -20.40 11.38 41.91
C ILE A 12 -21.05 10.02 42.27
N LYS A 13 -21.81 9.37 41.39
CA LYS A 13 -21.39 8.88 40.07
C LYS A 13 -20.01 8.21 40.17
N LEU A 14 -19.95 6.90 40.42
CA LEU A 14 -18.82 6.07 39.97
C LEU A 14 -19.19 4.59 39.99
N SER A 15 -19.95 4.24 38.95
CA SER A 15 -20.07 2.89 38.40
C SER A 15 -18.68 2.35 38.05
N SER A 16 -18.18 1.38 38.81
CA SER A 16 -16.98 0.62 38.48
C SER A 16 -17.37 -0.66 37.73
N LEU A 17 -17.53 -0.53 36.41
CA LEU A 17 -17.58 -1.65 35.47
C LEU A 17 -16.25 -1.69 34.72
N LEU A 18 -15.37 -2.59 35.15
CA LEU A 18 -14.13 -2.92 34.46
C LEU A 18 -14.46 -3.87 33.31
N VAL A 19 -14.39 -3.37 32.06
CA VAL A 19 -14.38 -4.20 30.85
C VAL A 19 -13.00 -4.06 30.21
N SER A 20 -12.13 -5.02 30.48
CA SER A 20 -10.88 -5.22 29.75
C SER A 20 -11.16 -6.08 28.52
N ALA A 21 -11.49 -5.43 27.41
CA ALA A 21 -11.42 -6.03 26.08
C ALA A 21 -10.11 -5.57 25.43
N GLY A 22 -9.12 -6.48 25.40
CA GLY A 22 -7.91 -6.29 24.60
C GLY A 22 -8.28 -6.28 23.13
N LEU A 23 -8.40 -5.09 22.55
CA LEU A 23 -8.31 -4.93 21.10
C LEU A 23 -6.85 -4.70 20.75
N SER A 24 -6.24 -5.74 20.21
CA SER A 24 -5.03 -5.67 19.40
C SER A 24 -5.32 -4.79 18.18
N ALA A 25 -5.24 -3.47 18.36
CA ALA A 25 -5.20 -2.53 17.25
C ALA A 25 -3.82 -2.66 16.63
N CYS A 26 -3.67 -3.51 15.61
CA CYS A 26 -2.61 -3.32 14.64
C CYS A 26 -2.80 -1.92 14.07
N ALA A 27 -1.91 -1.01 14.51
CA ALA A 27 -1.85 0.36 14.06
C ALA A 27 -1.55 0.35 12.55
N SER A 28 -2.59 0.36 11.74
CA SER A 28 -2.48 0.85 10.37
C SER A 28 -2.50 2.36 10.43
N THR A 29 -1.34 2.95 10.73
CA THR A 29 -0.98 4.32 10.32
C THR A 29 -1.49 4.51 8.89
N GLY A 30 -2.45 5.38 8.61
CA GLY A 30 -2.39 6.81 8.86
C GLY A 30 -2.10 7.49 7.54
N THR A 31 -3.07 8.28 7.07
CA THR A 31 -2.97 9.38 6.11
C THR A 31 -2.55 9.09 4.65
N SER A 32 -3.46 9.47 3.75
CA SER A 32 -3.25 9.67 2.32
C SER A 32 -1.96 10.43 2.03
N ASN A 33 -0.95 9.74 1.52
CA ASN A 33 0.15 10.32 0.77
C ASN A 33 0.66 9.23 -0.16
N SER A 34 0.82 9.56 -1.44
CA SER A 34 1.25 8.68 -2.53
C SER A 34 2.28 7.64 -2.04
N SER A 35 1.80 6.44 -1.74
CA SER A 35 2.51 5.47 -0.90
C SER A 35 3.49 4.70 -1.76
N VAL A 36 4.60 5.36 -2.12
CA VAL A 36 5.75 4.67 -2.68
C VAL A 36 6.23 3.68 -1.64
N VAL A 37 6.03 2.40 -1.92
CA VAL A 37 6.45 1.32 -1.05
C VAL A 37 7.97 1.27 -1.10
N LYS A 38 8.62 1.25 0.08
CA LYS A 38 10.06 0.99 0.15
C LYS A 38 10.32 -0.43 -0.34
N THR A 39 10.78 -0.55 -1.57
CA THR A 39 11.20 -1.83 -2.15
C THR A 39 12.67 -2.07 -1.83
N GLY A 40 13.11 -3.34 -1.92
CA GLY A 40 14.53 -3.68 -1.85
C GLY A 40 15.32 -3.27 -3.11
N LEU A 41 14.68 -2.61 -4.07
CA LEU A 41 15.27 -2.11 -5.31
C LEU A 41 15.37 -0.58 -5.26
N PRO A 42 16.33 0.02 -5.98
CA PRO A 42 16.37 1.46 -6.16
C PRO A 42 15.08 1.92 -6.85
N THR A 43 14.26 2.69 -6.13
CA THR A 43 13.12 3.39 -6.72
C THR A 43 13.66 4.44 -7.69
N SER A 44 13.34 4.29 -8.97
CA SER A 44 13.70 5.23 -10.03
C SER A 44 12.44 5.80 -10.65
N GLU A 45 12.55 6.87 -11.43
CA GLU A 45 11.40 7.39 -12.20
C GLU A 45 10.80 6.34 -13.15
N ASN A 46 11.60 5.33 -13.51
CA ASN A 46 11.19 4.25 -14.40
C ASN A 46 10.62 3.03 -13.66
N PHE A 47 10.75 2.95 -12.33
CA PHE A 47 10.24 1.83 -11.54
C PHE A 47 9.63 2.28 -10.23
N ARG A 48 8.33 2.05 -10.08
CA ARG A 48 7.55 2.50 -8.94
C ARG A 48 6.61 1.41 -8.44
N VAL A 49 6.56 1.24 -7.13
CA VAL A 49 5.66 0.30 -6.45
C VAL A 49 4.77 1.06 -5.50
N GLU A 50 3.48 0.81 -5.60
CA GLU A 50 2.45 1.43 -4.78
C GLU A 50 1.49 0.38 -4.24
N ARG A 51 0.80 0.71 -3.15
CA ARG A 51 -0.34 -0.07 -2.70
C ARG A 51 -1.52 0.17 -3.64
N SER A 52 -2.21 -0.90 -4.01
CA SER A 52 -3.42 -0.82 -4.84
C SER A 52 -4.55 -0.13 -4.06
N PRO A 53 -5.31 0.79 -4.69
CA PRO A 53 -6.54 1.32 -4.12
C PRO A 53 -7.74 0.38 -4.31
N SER A 54 -7.63 -0.62 -5.19
CA SER A 54 -8.67 -1.63 -5.42
C SER A 54 -8.48 -2.80 -4.45
N PRO A 55 -9.55 -3.36 -3.84
CA PRO A 55 -9.46 -4.55 -2.99
C PRO A 55 -9.16 -5.83 -3.77
N GLU A 56 -9.18 -5.81 -5.10
CA GLU A 56 -8.87 -6.97 -5.94
C GLU A 56 -7.37 -7.29 -6.01
N TYR A 57 -6.52 -6.30 -5.71
CA TYR A 57 -5.07 -6.38 -5.77
C TYR A 57 -4.46 -5.72 -4.53
N ASP A 58 -3.26 -6.13 -4.13
CA ASP A 58 -2.56 -5.55 -2.98
C ASP A 58 -1.57 -4.46 -3.42
N TYR A 59 -0.91 -4.68 -4.54
CA TYR A 59 0.14 -3.81 -5.04
C TYR A 59 0.01 -3.53 -6.54
N LEU A 60 0.45 -2.33 -6.91
CA LEU A 60 0.61 -1.89 -8.29
C LEU A 60 2.09 -1.63 -8.54
N VAL A 61 2.65 -2.27 -9.58
CA VAL A 61 4.03 -2.06 -10.00
C VAL A 61 4.01 -1.40 -11.37
N THR A 62 4.57 -0.21 -11.47
CA THR A 62 4.70 0.54 -12.71
C THR A 62 6.14 0.46 -13.20
N ILE A 63 6.32 -0.03 -14.42
CA ILE A 63 7.62 -0.21 -15.08
C ILE A 63 7.58 0.56 -16.40
N LYS A 64 8.41 1.60 -16.48
CA LYS A 64 8.62 2.36 -17.70
C LYS A 64 9.82 1.78 -18.45
N ASN A 65 9.67 1.59 -19.76
CA ASN A 65 10.76 1.19 -20.64
C ASN A 65 11.77 2.34 -20.79
N GLY A 66 12.70 2.40 -19.84
CA GLY A 66 13.85 3.29 -19.84
C GLY A 66 15.15 2.46 -19.80
N LYS A 67 16.21 2.97 -20.41
CA LYS A 67 17.55 2.33 -20.36
C LYS A 67 18.09 2.20 -18.94
N ASP A 68 17.60 3.03 -18.02
CA ASP A 68 18.14 3.15 -16.67
C ASP A 68 17.83 1.96 -15.75
N LEU A 69 16.88 1.10 -16.12
CA LEU A 69 16.51 -0.08 -15.31
C LEU A 69 17.45 -1.27 -15.48
N GLY A 70 18.35 -1.24 -16.48
CA GLY A 70 19.26 -2.36 -16.75
C GLY A 70 18.55 -3.67 -17.16
N ILE A 71 17.24 -3.63 -17.43
CA ILE A 71 16.44 -4.76 -17.91
C ILE A 71 15.79 -4.42 -19.25
N ASP A 72 15.54 -5.44 -20.07
CA ASP A 72 14.69 -5.29 -21.25
C ASP A 72 13.22 -5.25 -20.82
N ALA A 73 12.66 -4.05 -20.71
CA ALA A 73 11.26 -3.87 -20.36
C ALA A 73 10.30 -4.38 -21.45
N ASN A 74 10.75 -4.76 -22.65
CA ASN A 74 9.88 -5.45 -23.61
C ASN A 74 9.75 -6.94 -23.29
N ASN A 75 10.70 -7.52 -22.57
CA ASN A 75 10.65 -8.90 -22.13
C ASN A 75 9.77 -9.06 -20.88
N GLN A 76 8.63 -9.72 -21.04
CA GLN A 76 7.67 -9.95 -19.95
C GLN A 76 8.29 -10.66 -18.76
N LEU A 77 9.10 -11.69 -19.00
CA LEU A 77 9.73 -12.46 -17.93
C LEU A 77 10.68 -11.58 -17.09
N ALA A 78 11.36 -10.61 -17.72
CA ALA A 78 12.24 -9.69 -17.01
C ALA A 78 11.44 -8.72 -16.12
N ARG A 79 10.32 -8.20 -16.65
CA ARG A 79 9.38 -7.34 -15.90
C ARG A 79 8.81 -8.07 -14.69
N ASP A 80 8.31 -9.29 -14.89
CA ASP A 80 7.70 -10.11 -13.85
C ASP A 80 8.69 -10.38 -12.72
N ARG A 81 9.91 -10.83 -13.07
CA ARG A 81 10.97 -11.09 -12.08
C ARG A 81 11.29 -9.85 -11.27
N MET A 82 11.43 -8.68 -11.89
CA MET A 82 11.70 -7.44 -11.16
C MET A 82 10.55 -7.07 -10.23
N ALA A 83 9.30 -7.17 -10.69
CA ALA A 83 8.13 -6.82 -9.90
C ALA A 83 7.99 -7.73 -8.66
N LEU A 84 8.18 -9.04 -8.85
CA LEU A 84 8.15 -10.02 -7.76
C LEU A 84 9.31 -9.82 -6.78
N LEU A 85 10.53 -9.56 -7.28
CA LEU A 85 11.69 -9.28 -6.44
C LEU A 85 11.51 -8.00 -5.61
N ALA A 86 10.94 -6.95 -6.18
CA ALA A 86 10.70 -5.69 -5.50
C ALA A 86 9.71 -5.84 -4.32
N LEU A 87 8.76 -6.77 -4.44
CA LEU A 87 7.74 -7.05 -3.42
C LEU A 87 8.09 -8.19 -2.47
N LYS A 88 9.24 -8.86 -2.65
CA LYS A 88 9.66 -9.99 -1.81
C LYS A 88 9.66 -9.68 -0.30
N ASN A 89 9.96 -8.43 0.07
CA ASN A 89 10.00 -8.01 1.49
C ASN A 89 8.62 -7.56 2.02
N GLN A 90 7.64 -7.37 1.14
CA GLN A 90 6.31 -6.83 1.44
C GLN A 90 5.21 -7.90 1.35
N CYS A 91 5.52 -9.01 0.69
CA CYS A 91 4.61 -10.08 0.33
C CYS A 91 5.35 -11.41 0.39
N GLU A 92 4.81 -12.40 1.09
CA GLU A 92 5.44 -13.72 1.21
C GLU A 92 5.41 -14.49 -0.11
N ALA A 93 4.30 -14.38 -0.86
CA ALA A 93 4.09 -15.05 -2.13
C ALA A 93 3.43 -14.10 -3.16
N PRO A 94 4.15 -13.09 -3.69
CA PRO A 94 3.58 -12.18 -4.67
C PRO A 94 3.19 -12.92 -5.96
N GLN A 95 1.98 -12.68 -6.44
CA GLN A 95 1.46 -13.23 -7.70
C GLN A 95 1.00 -12.11 -8.62
N ILE A 96 1.43 -12.14 -9.88
CA ILE A 96 0.98 -11.19 -10.88
C ILE A 96 -0.37 -11.67 -11.39
N VAL A 97 -1.42 -10.90 -11.10
CA VAL A 97 -2.79 -11.23 -11.50
C VAL A 97 -3.07 -10.73 -12.91
N LYS A 98 -2.63 -9.51 -13.21
CA LYS A 98 -2.82 -8.87 -14.53
C LYS A 98 -1.66 -7.96 -14.86
N GLU A 99 -1.44 -7.76 -16.15
CA GLU A 99 -0.51 -6.77 -16.70
C GLU A 99 -1.23 -5.93 -17.75
N PHE A 100 -0.99 -4.62 -17.72
CA PHE A 100 -1.51 -3.66 -18.68
C PHE A 100 -0.41 -2.76 -19.24
N VAL A 101 -0.53 -2.40 -20.52
CA VAL A 101 0.27 -1.32 -21.09
C VAL A 101 -0.52 -0.02 -20.92
N VAL A 102 -0.13 0.79 -19.95
CA VAL A 102 -0.83 2.04 -19.59
C VAL A 102 -0.39 3.23 -20.46
N ASN A 103 0.80 3.15 -21.05
CA ASN A 103 1.24 4.13 -22.04
C ASN A 103 2.05 3.43 -23.13
N ALA A 104 1.77 3.77 -24.38
CA ALA A 104 2.54 3.36 -25.55
C ALA A 104 2.79 4.62 -26.37
N GLY A 105 3.95 5.23 -26.14
CA GLY A 105 4.42 6.41 -26.84
C GLY A 105 5.71 6.15 -27.60
N SER A 106 6.24 7.22 -28.17
CA SER A 106 7.60 7.27 -28.70
C SER A 106 8.29 8.46 -28.06
N ASN A 107 9.51 8.26 -27.57
CA ASN A 107 10.31 9.39 -27.10
C ASN A 107 10.68 10.31 -28.29
N VAL A 108 11.21 11.50 -28.00
CA VAL A 108 11.65 12.49 -29.01
C VAL A 108 12.67 11.95 -30.03
N PHE A 109 13.29 10.79 -29.75
CA PHE A 109 14.25 10.11 -30.63
C PHE A 109 13.63 8.91 -31.37
N GLY A 110 12.31 8.75 -31.36
CA GLY A 110 11.59 7.70 -32.08
C GLY A 110 11.69 6.30 -31.47
N SER A 111 12.27 6.15 -30.27
CA SER A 111 12.28 4.88 -29.56
C SER A 111 10.94 4.64 -28.88
N ALA A 112 10.44 3.42 -28.93
CA ALA A 112 9.17 3.04 -28.29
C ALA A 112 9.27 3.17 -26.76
N GLU A 113 8.51 4.10 -26.20
CA GLU A 113 8.38 4.34 -24.77
C GLU A 113 7.10 3.66 -24.30
N ARG A 114 7.25 2.56 -23.56
CA ARG A 114 6.11 1.80 -23.04
C ARG A 114 6.12 1.83 -21.53
N THR A 115 4.97 2.08 -20.93
CA THR A 115 4.78 1.96 -19.49
C THR A 115 3.86 0.78 -19.24
N TYR A 116 4.37 -0.18 -18.49
CA TYR A 116 3.70 -1.38 -18.06
C TYR A 116 3.24 -1.19 -16.62
N GLN A 117 2.02 -1.62 -16.33
CA GLN A 117 1.47 -1.65 -14.98
C GLN A 117 1.07 -3.09 -14.66
N LEU A 118 1.76 -3.67 -13.68
CA LEU A 118 1.51 -5.02 -13.18
C LEU A 118 0.69 -4.91 -11.89
N HIS A 119 -0.40 -5.67 -11.83
CA HIS A 119 -1.29 -5.75 -10.69
C HIS A 119 -0.95 -7.02 -9.93
N ILE A 120 -0.55 -6.86 -8.67
CA ILE A 120 -0.01 -7.95 -7.86
C ILE A 120 -0.90 -8.20 -6.65
N LYS A 121 -1.09 -9.48 -6.36
CA LYS A 121 -1.81 -9.98 -5.21
C LYS A 121 -0.88 -10.76 -4.29
N CYS A 122 -1.11 -10.59 -2.99
CA CYS A 122 -0.65 -11.44 -1.92
C CYS A 122 -1.84 -12.31 -1.45
#